data_AF-A0A960VMA2-F1
#
_entry.id   AF-A0A960VMA2-F1
#
_cell.length_a   1.000
_cell.length_b   1.000
_cell.length_c   1.000
_cell.angle_alpha   90.00
_cell.angle_beta   90.00
_cell.angle_gamma   90.00
#
_symmetry.space_group_name_H-M   'P 1'
#
loop_
_entity.id
_entity.type
_entity.pdbx_description
1 polymer ?
#
loop_
_entity_poly.entity_id
_entity_poly.type
_entity_poly.pdbx_seq_one_letter_code
_entity_poly.pdbx_strand_id
1 'polypeptide(L)'
;MRSPCTPTPRRILTILLLLILGLSLAGCSGSDNPAAPADGGGNNGGGGGGGGAILTPTSLRITKISVSNFGDKNGGVWDLSTNVSNRRADLYVTLGTGTSTNAPIYVSDVVENAFPGAPYDFISSAAGVGLPKTFGAQRRAYITLWDEDGLSADDEIGNFSFDPLDHYENDNRAGFYEVFFGTNSTKVSVTGTWIY
;
A
#
# COMPACT_ATOMS: atom_id res chain seq x y z
N MET A 1 66.58 -3.69 -12.70
CA MET A 1 66.08 -2.79 -11.65
C MET A 1 64.71 -3.30 -11.23
N ARG A 2 64.57 -3.78 -9.99
CA ARG A 2 63.35 -4.42 -9.47
C ARG A 2 62.71 -3.49 -8.45
N SER A 3 61.43 -3.16 -8.65
CA SER A 3 60.65 -2.33 -7.71
C SER A 3 60.26 -3.10 -6.45
N PRO A 4 60.27 -2.46 -5.27
CA PRO A 4 59.97 -3.10 -4.00
C PRO A 4 58.47 -3.20 -3.70
N CYS A 5 58.08 -4.30 -3.06
CA CYS A 5 56.78 -4.55 -2.43
C CYS A 5 56.42 -3.47 -1.40
N THR A 6 55.17 -2.99 -1.43
CA THR A 6 54.56 -2.26 -0.31
C THR A 6 53.65 -3.18 0.51
N PRO A 7 53.72 -3.13 1.86
CA PRO A 7 52.91 -3.98 2.74
C PRO A 7 51.51 -3.40 3.01
N THR A 8 50.54 -4.31 3.15
CA THR A 8 49.17 -4.08 3.60
C THR A 8 49.11 -3.90 5.12
N PRO A 9 48.36 -2.92 5.67
CA PRO A 9 47.97 -2.94 7.07
C PRO A 9 46.56 -3.52 7.28
N ARG A 10 46.49 -4.39 8.29
CA ARG A 10 45.30 -5.10 8.79
C ARG A 10 44.43 -4.23 9.70
N ARG A 11 43.13 -4.53 9.67
CA ARG A 11 42.05 -4.37 10.67
C ARG A 11 42.41 -3.79 12.04
N ILE A 12 41.64 -2.78 12.48
CA ILE A 12 41.48 -2.42 13.91
C ILE A 12 39.99 -2.46 14.25
N LEU A 13 39.63 -3.45 15.06
CA LEU A 13 38.36 -3.63 15.76
C LEU A 13 38.69 -3.54 17.26
N THR A 14 38.27 -2.48 17.96
CA THR A 14 38.31 -2.36 19.44
C THR A 14 37.35 -1.22 19.83
N ILE A 15 36.12 -1.50 20.30
CA ILE A 15 35.69 -1.66 21.71
C ILE A 15 36.06 -0.46 22.61
N LEU A 16 35.09 0.43 22.88
CA LEU A 16 34.86 1.25 24.10
C LEU A 16 33.67 2.18 23.77
N LEU A 17 32.59 2.36 24.54
CA LEU A 17 32.55 2.67 25.96
C LEU A 17 31.09 2.47 26.47
N LEU A 18 30.95 1.63 27.50
CA LEU A 18 29.78 1.50 28.39
C LEU A 18 29.82 2.62 29.48
N LEU A 19 28.71 2.77 30.21
CA LEU A 19 28.36 3.75 31.27
C LEU A 19 27.70 5.02 30.71
N ILE A 20 26.41 5.26 30.97
CA ILE A 20 25.90 5.67 32.28
C ILE A 20 24.62 4.92 32.66
N LEU A 21 24.67 4.30 33.85
CA LEU A 21 23.58 3.66 34.56
C LEU A 21 23.26 4.50 35.81
N GLY A 22 21.97 4.66 36.13
CA GLY A 22 21.45 5.11 37.42
C GLY A 22 20.95 6.56 37.42
N LEU A 23 19.82 6.93 38.01
CA LEU A 23 18.87 6.24 38.89
C LEU A 23 17.68 7.21 39.03
N SER A 24 16.45 6.71 38.99
CA SER A 24 15.37 7.20 39.87
C SER A 24 14.19 6.24 39.82
N LEU A 25 14.25 5.27 40.74
CA LEU A 25 13.06 4.65 41.31
C LEU A 25 12.36 5.70 42.17
N ALA A 26 11.12 6.03 41.82
CA ALA A 26 10.12 6.50 42.77
C ALA A 26 8.86 5.67 42.49
N GLY A 27 8.56 4.75 43.41
CA GLY A 27 7.30 4.05 43.42
C GLY A 27 6.19 4.98 43.89
N CYS A 28 5.04 4.90 43.24
CA CYS A 28 3.76 5.17 43.87
C CYS A 28 2.88 3.94 43.64
N SER A 29 2.83 3.10 44.68
CA SER A 29 1.67 2.28 44.99
C SER A 29 0.48 3.21 45.27
N GLY A 30 -0.69 2.92 44.70
CA GLY A 30 -1.92 3.62 45.06
C GLY A 30 -2.80 3.84 43.87
N SER A 31 -3.82 3.00 43.78
CA SER A 31 -5.05 3.17 43.01
C SER A 31 -5.54 4.62 42.90
N ASP A 32 -5.31 5.22 41.73
CA ASP A 32 -6.08 6.36 41.22
C ASP A 32 -6.69 5.93 39.88
N ASN A 33 -7.76 5.14 39.97
CA ASN A 33 -8.69 5.03 38.86
C ASN A 33 -9.31 6.44 38.71
N PRO A 34 -9.26 7.11 37.55
CA PRO A 34 -10.01 8.35 37.40
C PRO A 34 -11.47 8.05 37.73
N ALA A 35 -12.03 8.83 38.65
CA ALA A 35 -13.44 8.72 39.02
C ALA A 35 -14.27 8.73 37.73
N ALA A 36 -15.08 7.69 37.53
CA ALA A 36 -16.08 7.68 36.47
C ALA A 36 -16.89 8.98 36.56
N PRO A 37 -17.21 9.63 35.44
CA PRO A 37 -18.06 10.81 35.45
C PRO A 37 -19.33 10.50 36.25
N ALA A 38 -19.65 11.37 37.21
CA ALA A 38 -20.80 11.21 38.07
C ALA A 38 -22.06 10.98 37.22
N ASP A 39 -22.76 9.89 37.52
CA ASP A 39 -24.10 9.59 37.01
C ASP A 39 -25.05 10.64 37.58
N GLY A 40 -25.19 11.75 36.85
CA GLY A 40 -26.14 12.82 37.12
C GLY A 40 -27.52 12.37 36.72
N GLY A 41 -28.16 11.54 37.53
CA GLY A 41 -29.56 11.18 37.38
C GLY A 41 -30.44 12.42 37.44
N GLY A 42 -31.33 12.59 36.44
CA GLY A 42 -32.21 13.75 36.43
C GLY A 42 -33.08 13.99 35.20
N ASN A 43 -33.84 12.98 34.80
CA ASN A 43 -35.23 13.09 34.31
C ASN A 43 -35.56 13.91 33.04
N ASN A 44 -36.30 13.23 32.14
CA ASN A 44 -37.21 13.72 31.10
C ASN A 44 -36.64 14.41 29.85
N GLY A 45 -36.72 13.68 28.73
CA GLY A 45 -37.14 14.28 27.46
C GLY A 45 -36.48 13.70 26.22
N GLY A 46 -37.22 12.84 25.49
CA GLY A 46 -37.02 12.58 24.06
C GLY A 46 -35.85 11.65 23.75
N GLY A 47 -36.05 10.44 23.24
CA GLY A 47 -36.72 10.25 21.96
C GLY A 47 -35.69 10.34 20.85
N GLY A 48 -35.24 9.18 20.38
CA GLY A 48 -34.48 9.06 19.14
C GLY A 48 -33.01 8.70 19.36
N GLY A 49 -32.74 7.42 19.58
CA GLY A 49 -31.59 6.80 18.93
C GLY A 49 -31.79 6.97 17.42
N GLY A 50 -31.42 8.14 16.90
CA GLY A 50 -31.26 8.40 15.48
C GLY A 50 -29.99 7.71 15.05
N GLY A 51 -29.96 6.38 15.13
CA GLY A 51 -29.05 5.60 14.30
C GLY A 51 -29.38 6.01 12.88
N GLY A 52 -28.55 6.86 12.28
CA GLY A 52 -28.71 7.26 10.90
C GLY A 52 -28.88 5.98 10.07
N ALA A 53 -29.81 6.00 9.12
CA ALA A 53 -30.00 4.85 8.25
C ALA A 53 -28.64 4.45 7.66
N ILE A 54 -28.26 3.19 7.82
CA ILE A 54 -27.05 2.66 7.20
C ILE A 54 -27.29 2.66 5.70
N LEU A 55 -26.49 3.45 4.99
CA LEU A 55 -26.55 3.56 3.55
C LEU A 55 -25.80 2.38 2.94
N THR A 56 -26.39 1.78 1.92
CA THR A 56 -25.72 0.77 1.10
C THR A 56 -24.98 1.47 -0.04
N PRO A 57 -23.66 1.33 -0.16
CA PRO A 57 -22.93 1.90 -1.28
C PRO A 57 -23.44 1.35 -2.61
N THR A 58 -23.73 2.23 -3.57
CA THR A 58 -24.08 1.86 -4.93
C THR A 58 -22.84 1.76 -5.82
N SER A 59 -21.78 2.49 -5.51
CA SER A 59 -20.54 2.49 -6.30
C SER A 59 -19.31 2.79 -5.46
N LEU A 60 -18.15 2.39 -5.96
CA LEU A 60 -16.83 2.77 -5.47
C LEU A 60 -16.13 3.63 -6.53
N ARG A 61 -15.61 4.78 -6.11
CA ARG A 61 -14.77 5.65 -6.96
C ARG A 61 -13.33 5.58 -6.49
N ILE A 62 -12.48 4.89 -7.24
CA ILE A 62 -11.04 4.80 -6.96
C ILE A 62 -10.37 6.07 -7.48
N THR A 63 -9.55 6.71 -6.65
CA THR A 63 -8.84 7.97 -6.94
C THR A 63 -7.33 7.79 -7.00
N LYS A 64 -6.79 6.73 -6.37
CA LYS A 64 -5.36 6.43 -6.38
C LYS A 64 -5.11 4.94 -6.19
N ILE A 65 -4.16 4.40 -6.94
CA ILE A 65 -3.56 3.09 -6.71
C ILE A 65 -2.09 3.32 -6.39
N SER A 66 -1.58 2.73 -5.32
CA SER A 66 -0.18 2.85 -4.93
C SER A 66 0.44 1.47 -4.79
N VAL A 67 1.63 1.28 -5.35
CA VAL A 67 2.37 0.02 -5.28
C VAL A 67 3.64 0.23 -4.47
N SER A 68 3.98 -0.72 -3.62
CA SER A 68 5.29 -0.77 -2.95
C SER A 68 5.75 -2.21 -2.76
N ASN A 69 7.06 -2.40 -2.57
CA ASN A 69 7.65 -3.71 -2.27
C ASN A 69 7.32 -4.82 -3.28
N PHE A 70 7.37 -4.57 -4.57
CA PHE A 70 7.26 -5.64 -5.57
C PHE A 70 8.55 -6.47 -5.61
N GLY A 71 8.41 -7.78 -5.84
CA GLY A 71 9.54 -8.71 -5.82
C GLY A 71 9.99 -9.17 -7.20
N ASP A 72 11.15 -9.82 -7.23
CA ASP A 72 11.77 -10.32 -8.45
C ASP A 72 11.05 -11.60 -8.95
N LYS A 73 10.08 -11.50 -9.86
CA LYS A 73 9.33 -12.65 -10.39
C LYS A 73 9.95 -13.24 -11.67
N ASN A 74 10.84 -14.22 -11.50
CA ASN A 74 11.42 -15.08 -12.55
C ASN A 74 10.53 -15.38 -13.78
N GLY A 75 10.88 -14.78 -14.91
CA GLY A 75 10.47 -15.16 -16.26
C GLY A 75 11.52 -14.70 -17.27
N GLY A 76 12.32 -15.62 -17.82
CA GLY A 76 13.13 -15.52 -19.05
C GLY A 76 14.11 -14.36 -19.26
N VAL A 77 13.66 -13.11 -19.19
CA VAL A 77 14.39 -11.89 -19.55
C VAL A 77 14.04 -10.82 -18.53
N TRP A 78 14.33 -11.11 -17.26
CA TRP A 78 14.39 -10.00 -16.31
C TRP A 78 15.44 -9.05 -16.83
N ASP A 79 15.16 -7.78 -16.66
CA ASP A 79 16.18 -6.80 -16.55
C ASP A 79 17.08 -7.19 -15.35
N LEU A 80 18.05 -8.05 -15.67
CA LEU A 80 18.99 -8.74 -14.81
C LEU A 80 20.00 -7.74 -14.24
N SER A 81 19.60 -6.91 -13.30
CA SER A 81 20.11 -6.96 -11.93
C SER A 81 19.67 -5.70 -11.18
N THR A 82 19.29 -5.88 -9.91
CA THR A 82 19.09 -4.79 -8.94
C THR A 82 20.33 -3.89 -8.75
N ASN A 83 21.46 -4.22 -9.39
CA ASN A 83 22.76 -3.56 -9.29
C ASN A 83 23.26 -2.88 -10.58
N VAL A 84 22.52 -2.89 -11.69
CA VAL A 84 22.85 -2.09 -12.87
C VAL A 84 21.75 -1.06 -13.12
N SER A 85 22.17 0.18 -13.38
CA SER A 85 21.30 1.36 -13.40
C SER A 85 20.19 1.35 -14.46
N ASN A 86 20.20 0.39 -15.38
CA ASN A 86 19.35 0.36 -16.58
C ASN A 86 18.69 -1.02 -16.76
N ARG A 87 18.46 -1.73 -15.66
CA ARG A 87 17.79 -3.03 -15.67
C ARG A 87 16.85 -3.15 -14.48
N ARG A 88 15.82 -2.32 -14.48
CA ARG A 88 14.82 -2.27 -13.41
C ARG A 88 13.45 -2.29 -14.07
N ALA A 89 12.47 -2.85 -13.37
CA ALA A 89 11.12 -2.97 -13.89
C ALA A 89 10.53 -1.61 -14.27
N ASP A 90 9.84 -1.57 -15.41
CA ASP A 90 9.12 -0.43 -15.92
C ASP A 90 7.63 -0.66 -15.60
N LEU A 91 7.17 -0.06 -14.50
CA LEU A 91 5.92 -0.46 -13.88
C LEU A 91 4.71 0.26 -14.45
N TYR A 92 3.65 -0.47 -14.73
CA TYR A 92 2.32 0.12 -14.88
C TYR A 92 1.25 -0.74 -14.20
N VAL A 93 0.10 -0.13 -13.92
CA VAL A 93 -1.04 -0.81 -13.29
C VAL A 93 -2.27 -0.73 -14.16
N THR A 94 -3.04 -1.80 -14.14
CA THR A 94 -4.37 -1.86 -14.76
C THR A 94 -5.44 -2.06 -13.69
N LEU A 95 -6.59 -1.41 -13.86
CA LEU A 95 -7.80 -1.66 -13.07
C LEU A 95 -8.89 -2.21 -13.99
N GLY A 96 -9.35 -3.44 -13.74
CA GLY A 96 -10.50 -4.07 -14.37
C GLY A 96 -11.68 -4.23 -13.43
N THR A 97 -12.87 -4.54 -13.97
CA THR A 97 -14.08 -4.80 -13.16
C THR A 97 -14.93 -5.94 -13.73
N GLY A 98 -15.61 -6.68 -12.85
CA GLY A 98 -16.55 -7.74 -13.26
C GLY A 98 -15.88 -9.11 -13.36
N THR A 99 -15.63 -9.60 -14.58
CA THR A 99 -15.10 -10.97 -14.80
C THR A 99 -13.85 -11.03 -15.67
N SER A 100 -13.34 -9.89 -16.15
CA SER A 100 -12.22 -9.87 -17.11
C SER A 100 -11.12 -8.91 -16.70
N THR A 101 -9.91 -9.43 -16.58
CA THR A 101 -8.65 -8.68 -16.52
C THR A 101 -8.23 -8.14 -17.89
N ASN A 102 -8.79 -8.68 -18.98
CA ASN A 102 -8.38 -8.38 -20.36
C ASN A 102 -9.06 -7.14 -20.95
N ALA A 103 -9.93 -6.47 -20.19
CA ALA A 103 -10.61 -5.24 -20.61
C ALA A 103 -10.56 -4.21 -19.45
N PRO A 104 -9.37 -3.67 -19.15
CA PRO A 104 -9.22 -2.74 -18.05
C PRO A 104 -9.97 -1.43 -18.31
N ILE A 105 -10.58 -0.87 -17.26
CA ILE A 105 -11.22 0.45 -17.27
C ILE A 105 -10.22 1.58 -17.01
N TYR A 106 -8.99 1.24 -16.63
CA TYR A 106 -7.86 2.13 -16.45
C TYR A 106 -6.55 1.39 -16.65
N VAL A 107 -5.63 2.04 -17.36
CA VAL A 107 -4.23 1.66 -17.54
C VAL A 107 -3.42 2.91 -17.20
N SER A 108 -2.47 2.80 -16.27
CA SER A 108 -1.67 3.95 -15.85
C SER A 108 -0.64 4.38 -16.90
N ASP A 109 0.07 5.48 -16.64
CA ASP A 109 1.38 5.69 -17.25
C ASP A 109 2.38 4.65 -16.73
N VAL A 110 3.44 4.44 -17.50
CA VAL A 110 4.58 3.59 -17.12
C VAL A 110 5.55 4.40 -16.27
N VAL A 111 6.02 3.77 -15.19
CA VAL A 111 7.06 4.29 -14.30
C VAL A 111 8.34 3.54 -14.60
N GLU A 112 9.20 4.22 -15.33
CA GLU A 112 10.49 3.70 -15.76
C GLU A 112 11.45 3.44 -14.58
N ASN A 113 12.19 2.33 -14.65
CA ASN A 113 13.30 1.96 -13.79
C ASN A 113 12.96 1.93 -12.28
N ALA A 114 11.79 1.38 -11.94
CA ALA A 114 11.26 1.34 -10.59
C ALA A 114 12.15 0.53 -9.63
N PHE A 115 12.31 1.03 -8.41
CA PHE A 115 13.12 0.41 -7.36
C PHE A 115 12.24 -0.43 -6.42
N PRO A 116 12.56 -1.72 -6.21
CA PRO A 116 11.88 -2.54 -5.21
C PRO A 116 11.93 -1.89 -3.83
N GLY A 117 10.76 -1.61 -3.26
CA GLY A 117 10.61 -1.01 -1.93
C GLY A 117 10.33 0.49 -1.90
N ALA A 118 10.46 1.19 -3.04
CA ALA A 118 9.92 2.54 -3.19
C ALA A 118 8.40 2.49 -3.42
N PRO A 119 7.63 3.48 -2.92
CA PRO A 119 6.21 3.61 -3.24
C PRO A 119 6.02 4.37 -4.57
N TYR A 120 5.08 3.90 -5.38
CA TYR A 120 4.70 4.49 -6.67
C TYR A 120 3.21 4.74 -6.71
N ASP A 121 2.81 6.00 -6.83
CA ASP A 121 1.42 6.44 -6.93
C ASP A 121 1.00 6.52 -8.41
N PHE A 122 -0.01 5.75 -8.79
CA PHE A 122 -0.59 5.71 -10.13
C PHE A 122 -1.93 6.45 -10.12
N ILE A 123 -1.96 7.62 -10.75
CA ILE A 123 -3.13 8.51 -10.85
C ILE A 123 -3.42 8.89 -12.31
N SER A 124 -2.37 9.11 -13.10
CA SER A 124 -2.43 9.45 -14.51
C SER A 124 -2.50 8.19 -15.41
N SER A 125 -2.84 8.37 -16.68
CA SER A 125 -3.06 7.26 -17.64
C SER A 125 -2.45 7.59 -18.99
N ALA A 126 -1.84 6.58 -19.61
CA ALA A 126 -1.26 6.67 -20.94
C ALA A 126 -2.30 7.04 -22.02
N ALA A 127 -3.57 6.69 -21.81
CA ALA A 127 -4.68 6.98 -22.72
C ALA A 127 -5.35 8.35 -22.48
N GLY A 128 -4.79 9.18 -21.59
CA GLY A 128 -5.27 10.55 -21.32
C GLY A 128 -6.49 10.66 -20.40
N VAL A 129 -7.06 9.54 -19.93
CA VAL A 129 -8.15 9.52 -18.94
C VAL A 129 -7.73 8.73 -17.70
N GLY A 130 -7.05 9.41 -16.78
CA GLY A 130 -6.59 8.87 -15.49
C GLY A 130 -7.70 8.51 -14.50
N LEU A 131 -7.29 8.27 -13.26
CA LEU A 131 -8.20 8.23 -12.12
C LEU A 131 -8.78 9.65 -11.87
N PRO A 132 -10.02 9.77 -11.37
CA PRO A 132 -10.82 8.71 -10.75
C PRO A 132 -11.57 7.80 -11.73
N LYS A 133 -11.82 6.56 -11.31
CA LYS A 133 -12.74 5.62 -11.99
C LYS A 133 -13.82 5.14 -11.03
N THR A 134 -15.06 5.11 -11.52
CA THR A 134 -16.23 4.69 -10.75
C THR A 134 -16.80 3.41 -11.32
N PHE A 135 -17.13 2.46 -10.45
CA PHE A 135 -17.82 1.22 -10.82
C PHE A 135 -18.76 0.77 -9.68
N GLY A 136 -19.76 -0.03 -10.04
CA GLY A 136 -20.75 -0.53 -9.09
C GLY A 136 -20.11 -1.32 -7.95
N ALA A 137 -20.55 -1.10 -6.71
CA ALA A 137 -19.97 -1.72 -5.52
C ALA A 137 -20.15 -3.26 -5.52
N GLN A 138 -21.13 -3.76 -6.26
CA GLN A 138 -21.38 -5.18 -6.50
C GLN A 138 -20.42 -5.85 -7.49
N ARG A 139 -19.53 -5.09 -8.15
CA ARG A 139 -18.60 -5.64 -9.14
C ARG A 139 -17.23 -5.82 -8.50
N ARG A 140 -16.68 -7.03 -8.60
CA ARG A 140 -15.29 -7.32 -8.25
C ARG A 140 -14.35 -6.39 -8.99
N ALA A 141 -13.38 -5.82 -8.28
CA ALA A 141 -12.27 -5.07 -8.84
C ALA A 141 -11.07 -6.00 -9.05
N TYR A 142 -10.34 -5.78 -10.13
CA TYR A 142 -9.07 -6.45 -10.41
C TYR A 142 -7.99 -5.40 -10.61
N ILE A 143 -6.90 -5.50 -9.88
CA ILE A 143 -5.72 -4.67 -10.05
C ILE A 143 -4.57 -5.58 -10.45
N THR A 144 -3.95 -5.28 -11.57
CA THR A 144 -2.80 -6.03 -12.07
C THR A 144 -1.62 -5.08 -12.21
N LEU A 145 -0.47 -5.49 -11.70
CA LEU A 145 0.82 -4.82 -11.81
C LEU A 145 1.64 -5.53 -12.89
N TRP A 146 2.16 -4.75 -13.81
CA TRP A 146 2.87 -5.21 -14.99
C TRP A 146 4.28 -4.61 -15.06
N ASP A 147 5.16 -5.30 -15.76
CA ASP A 147 6.46 -4.84 -16.25
C ASP A 147 6.37 -4.63 -17.77
N GLU A 148 6.60 -3.41 -18.25
CA GLU A 148 6.70 -3.11 -19.68
C GLU A 148 8.14 -3.38 -20.15
N ASP A 149 8.38 -4.51 -20.80
CA ASP A 149 9.73 -4.90 -21.26
C ASP A 149 10.08 -4.35 -22.66
N GLY A 150 9.15 -3.62 -23.29
CA GLY A 150 9.27 -3.13 -24.66
C GLY A 150 9.30 -4.24 -25.72
N LEU A 151 9.03 -5.48 -25.36
CA LEU A 151 8.89 -6.63 -26.26
C LEU A 151 7.41 -6.93 -26.51
N SER A 152 7.11 -8.10 -27.10
CA SER A 152 5.77 -8.43 -27.59
C SER A 152 4.74 -8.77 -26.50
N ALA A 153 5.15 -8.91 -25.24
CA ALA A 153 4.25 -9.24 -24.14
C ALA A 153 4.80 -8.80 -22.78
N ASP A 154 4.06 -7.93 -22.09
CA ASP A 154 4.38 -7.46 -20.74
C ASP A 154 4.23 -8.58 -19.71
N ASP A 155 5.07 -8.55 -18.67
CA ASP A 155 5.10 -9.57 -17.63
C ASP A 155 4.23 -9.19 -16.43
N GLU A 156 3.34 -10.10 -16.00
CA GLU A 156 2.52 -9.89 -14.80
C GLU A 156 3.37 -10.06 -13.53
N ILE A 157 3.59 -8.97 -12.79
CA ILE A 157 4.30 -8.98 -11.50
C ILE A 157 3.36 -9.42 -10.38
N GLY A 158 2.12 -8.91 -10.37
CA GLY A 158 1.15 -9.20 -9.32
C GLY A 158 -0.29 -8.94 -9.71
N ASN A 159 -1.21 -9.72 -9.16
CA ASN A 159 -2.64 -9.64 -9.45
C ASN A 159 -3.44 -9.67 -8.14
N PHE A 160 -4.34 -8.71 -8.00
CA PHE A 160 -5.09 -8.45 -6.79
C PHE A 160 -6.56 -8.31 -7.16
N SER A 161 -7.45 -8.89 -6.35
CA SER A 161 -8.88 -8.71 -6.55
C SER A 161 -9.58 -8.55 -5.22
N PHE A 162 -10.63 -7.72 -5.22
CA PHE A 162 -11.48 -7.53 -4.05
C PHE A 162 -12.92 -7.24 -4.47
N ASP A 163 -13.86 -7.67 -3.64
CA ASP A 163 -15.26 -7.32 -3.75
C ASP A 163 -15.51 -6.09 -2.86
N PRO A 164 -15.86 -4.91 -3.40
CA PRO A 164 -15.94 -3.68 -2.60
C PRO A 164 -16.79 -3.84 -1.34
N LEU A 165 -17.96 -4.47 -1.44
CA LEU A 165 -18.88 -4.60 -0.31
C LEU A 165 -18.31 -5.42 0.87
N ASP A 166 -17.32 -6.28 0.66
CA ASP A 166 -16.64 -7.01 1.73
C ASP A 166 -15.79 -6.09 2.63
N HIS A 167 -15.51 -4.87 2.16
CA HIS A 167 -14.69 -3.85 2.82
C HIS A 167 -15.52 -2.65 3.34
N TYR A 168 -16.84 -2.75 3.28
CA TYR A 168 -17.74 -1.74 3.83
C TYR A 168 -18.25 -2.16 5.22
N GLU A 169 -17.92 -1.37 6.24
CA GLU A 169 -18.16 -1.71 7.66
C GLU A 169 -19.53 -1.23 8.17
N ASN A 170 -20.46 -0.86 7.28
CA ASN A 170 -21.78 -0.32 7.64
C ASN A 170 -21.71 0.97 8.48
N ASP A 171 -20.69 1.79 8.25
CA ASP A 171 -20.33 2.96 9.06
C ASP A 171 -20.63 4.30 8.37
N ASN A 172 -21.21 4.28 7.15
CA ASN A 172 -21.46 5.45 6.31
C ASN A 172 -20.18 6.28 6.03
N ARG A 173 -18.97 5.70 6.16
CA ARG A 173 -17.73 6.42 5.88
C ARG A 173 -17.64 6.80 4.41
N ALA A 174 -17.32 8.04 4.10
CA ALA A 174 -17.15 8.45 2.71
C ALA A 174 -15.86 7.88 2.07
N GLY A 175 -14.81 7.66 2.87
CA GLY A 175 -13.49 7.23 2.40
C GLY A 175 -13.36 5.72 2.26
N PHE A 176 -12.61 5.29 1.25
CA PHE A 176 -12.16 3.91 1.08
C PHE A 176 -10.64 3.88 1.06
N TYR A 177 -10.05 3.04 1.91
CA TYR A 177 -8.61 2.78 1.92
C TYR A 177 -8.38 1.33 2.29
N GLU A 178 -7.74 0.59 1.39
CA GLU A 178 -7.41 -0.82 1.60
C GLU A 178 -5.99 -1.12 1.17
N VAL A 179 -5.36 -2.10 1.83
CA VAL A 179 -4.01 -2.57 1.52
C VAL A 179 -4.06 -4.07 1.25
N PHE A 180 -3.67 -4.45 0.05
CA PHE A 180 -3.60 -5.83 -0.40
C PHE A 180 -2.14 -6.29 -0.46
N PHE A 181 -1.91 -7.54 -0.07
CA PHE A 181 -0.59 -8.18 -0.04
C PHE A 181 -0.57 -9.33 -1.03
N GLY A 182 0.37 -9.27 -1.96
CA GLY A 182 0.56 -10.26 -3.02
C GLY A 182 1.77 -11.16 -2.73
N THR A 183 2.13 -11.95 -3.72
CA THR A 183 3.36 -12.75 -3.68
C THR A 183 4.60 -11.87 -3.64
N ASN A 184 5.70 -12.43 -3.13
CA ASN A 184 7.01 -11.77 -3.04
C ASN A 184 7.00 -10.41 -2.30
N SER A 185 6.10 -10.26 -1.33
CA SER A 185 5.91 -9.04 -0.53
C SER A 185 5.31 -7.84 -1.26
N THR A 186 4.79 -8.01 -2.49
CA THR A 186 4.13 -6.94 -3.26
C THR A 186 2.97 -6.37 -2.46
N LYS A 187 2.92 -5.05 -2.32
CA LYS A 187 1.84 -4.34 -1.62
C LYS A 187 1.16 -3.38 -2.58
N VAL A 188 -0.16 -3.46 -2.63
CA VAL A 188 -1.00 -2.51 -3.36
C VAL A 188 -1.94 -1.85 -2.37
N SER A 189 -1.90 -0.53 -2.29
CA SER A 189 -2.90 0.25 -1.57
C SER A 189 -3.83 0.96 -2.55
N VAL A 190 -5.12 0.95 -2.22
CA VAL A 190 -6.19 1.52 -3.05
C VAL A 190 -6.88 2.58 -2.24
N THR A 191 -6.92 3.81 -2.76
CA THR A 191 -7.65 4.92 -2.15
C THR A 191 -8.83 5.30 -3.03
N GLY A 192 -9.98 5.55 -2.41
CA GLY A 192 -11.19 5.95 -3.10
C GLY A 192 -12.24 6.54 -2.19
N THR A 193 -13.46 6.64 -2.71
CA THR A 193 -14.64 7.10 -1.98
C THR A 193 -15.85 6.25 -2.30
N TRP A 194 -16.62 5.92 -1.28
CA TRP A 194 -17.95 5.33 -1.43
C TRP A 194 -18.92 6.33 -2.06
N ILE A 195 -19.82 5.83 -2.89
CA ILE A 195 -20.98 6.55 -3.43
C ILE A 195 -22.21 5.76 -2.99
N TYR A 196 -23.16 6.46 -2.38
CA TYR A 196 -24.41 5.93 -1.86
C TYR A 196 -25.54 6.30 -2.81
#